data_AF-G9XPL1-F1
#
_entry.id   AF-G9XPL1-F1
#
_cell.length_a   1.000
_cell.length_b   1.000
_cell.length_c   1.000
_cell.angle_alpha   90.00
_cell.angle_beta   90.00
_cell.angle_gamma   90.00
#
_symmetry.space_group_name_H-M   'P 1'
#
loop_
_entity.id
_entity.type
_entity.pdbx_description
1 polymer ?
#
loop_
_entity_poly.entity_id
_entity_poly.type
_entity_poly.pdbx_seq_one_letter_code
_entity_poly.pdbx_strand_id
1 'polypeptide(L)'
;IMLCFLALVVQIKFQKLLEGCGSEYGYTEVMRALRKVHAVKLKIKDQDHCVRTEVHGAAAMAFKAVGLRIPERVQEIQDNSHK
;
A
#
# COMPACT_ATOMS: atom_id res chain seq x y z
N ILE A 1 -13.10 23.44 -2.76
CA ILE A 1 -12.07 23.80 -1.75
C ILE A 1 -12.05 22.86 -0.53
N MET A 2 -13.10 22.05 -0.23
CA MET A 2 -13.10 21.14 0.94
C MET A 2 -12.28 19.83 0.81
N LEU A 3 -11.87 19.40 -0.39
CA LEU A 3 -11.14 18.13 -0.56
C LEU A 3 -9.77 18.12 0.13
N CYS A 4 -9.10 19.29 0.17
CA CYS A 4 -7.77 19.43 0.77
C CYS A 4 -7.80 19.29 2.29
N PHE A 5 -8.92 19.63 2.93
CA PHE A 5 -9.05 19.47 4.38
C PHE A 5 -9.03 17.99 4.76
N LEU A 6 -9.78 17.15 4.04
CA LEU A 6 -9.74 15.70 4.26
C LEU A 6 -8.34 15.13 4.00
N ALA A 7 -7.70 15.55 2.90
CA ALA A 7 -6.34 15.13 2.59
C ALA A 7 -5.35 15.51 3.71
N LEU A 8 -5.45 16.73 4.24
CA LEU A 8 -4.63 17.19 5.36
C LEU A 8 -4.89 16.38 6.63
N VAL A 9 -6.15 16.12 6.98
CA VAL A 9 -6.52 15.30 8.14
C VAL A 9 -5.94 13.89 8.00
N VAL A 10 -6.06 13.27 6.82
CA VAL A 10 -5.49 11.94 6.55
C VAL A 10 -3.98 11.97 6.66
N GLN A 11 -3.31 12.99 6.10
CA GLN A 11 -1.86 13.16 6.20
C GLN A 11 -1.41 13.28 7.66
N ILE A 12 -2.07 14.12 8.47
CA ILE A 12 -1.74 14.29 9.89
C ILE A 12 -1.96 12.98 10.66
N LYS A 13 -3.07 12.28 10.42
CA LYS A 13 -3.36 11.00 11.07
C LYS A 13 -2.34 9.94 10.70
N PHE A 14 -1.97 9.85 9.42
CA PHE A 14 -0.98 8.89 8.95
C PHE A 14 0.42 9.19 9.50
N GLN A 15 0.82 10.46 9.57
CA GLN A 15 2.08 10.87 10.21
C GLN A 15 2.13 10.44 11.68
N LYS A 16 1.04 10.65 12.45
CA LYS A 16 0.95 10.18 13.84
C LYS A 16 1.04 8.66 13.99
N LEU A 17 0.47 7.91 13.04
CA LEU A 17 0.58 6.45 13.02
C LEU A 17 2.02 5.98 12.75
N LEU A 18 2.74 6.66 11.87
CA LEU A 18 4.16 6.38 11.59
C LEU A 18 5.04 6.66 12.81
N GLU A 19 4.80 7.78 13.50
CA GLU A 19 5.48 8.10 14.77
C GLU A 19 5.17 7.06 15.85
N GLY A 20 3.90 6.66 15.98
CA GLY A 20 3.47 5.67 16.96
C GLY A 20 4.06 4.27 16.76
N CYS A 21 4.48 3.91 15.55
CA CYS A 21 5.10 2.62 15.26
C CYS A 21 6.65 2.66 15.20
N GLY A 22 7.24 3.82 15.55
CA GLY A 22 8.68 4.05 15.59
C GLY A 22 9.33 4.14 14.20
N SER A 23 8.62 4.68 13.21
CA SER A 23 9.15 4.84 11.85
C SER A 23 10.30 5.85 11.81
N GLU A 24 11.42 5.45 11.23
CA GLU A 24 12.52 6.35 10.87
C GLU A 24 12.21 7.21 9.63
N TYR A 25 11.16 6.84 8.89
CA TYR A 25 10.73 7.53 7.67
C TYR A 25 9.55 8.46 7.91
N GLY A 26 9.58 9.62 7.27
CA GLY A 26 8.48 10.60 7.27
C GLY A 26 7.40 10.32 6.22
N TYR A 27 6.27 11.01 6.32
CA TYR A 27 5.13 10.92 5.38
C TYR A 27 5.56 10.90 3.90
N THR A 28 6.35 11.87 3.46
CA THR A 28 6.72 12.04 2.05
C THR A 28 7.54 10.86 1.52
N GLU A 29 8.44 10.32 2.33
CA GLU A 29 9.30 9.19 1.97
C GLU A 29 8.50 7.91 1.86
N VAL A 30 7.64 7.64 2.85
CA VAL A 30 6.72 6.50 2.86
C VAL A 30 5.81 6.55 1.65
N MET A 31 5.19 7.69 1.36
CA MET A 31 4.33 7.86 0.18
C MET A 31 5.11 7.69 -1.13
N ARG A 32 6.37 8.15 -1.20
CA ARG A 32 7.22 7.92 -2.36
C ARG A 32 7.58 6.46 -2.55
N ALA A 33 7.83 5.73 -1.47
CA ALA A 33 8.10 4.30 -1.51
C ALA A 33 6.86 3.50 -1.92
N LEU A 34 5.70 3.81 -1.35
CA LEU A 34 4.42 3.19 -1.72
C LEU A 34 4.09 3.38 -3.20
N ARG A 35 4.38 4.55 -3.79
CA ARG A 35 4.18 4.79 -5.24
C ARG A 35 5.02 3.88 -6.14
N LYS A 36 6.10 3.27 -5.64
CA LYS A 36 6.93 2.31 -6.39
C LYS A 36 6.41 0.87 -6.28
N VAL A 37 5.48 0.62 -5.37
CA VAL A 37 4.84 -0.69 -5.22
C VAL A 37 3.70 -0.76 -6.23
N HIS A 38 3.83 -1.69 -7.17
CA HIS A 38 2.86 -1.90 -8.24
C HIS A 38 2.29 -3.30 -8.14
N ALA A 39 1.02 -3.44 -8.48
CA ALA A 39 0.35 -4.71 -8.68
C ALA A 39 0.14 -4.91 -10.19
N VAL A 40 0.61 -6.02 -10.72
CA VAL A 40 0.57 -6.34 -12.15
C VAL A 40 -0.26 -7.61 -12.33
N LYS A 41 -1.21 -7.58 -13.27
CA LYS A 41 -1.95 -8.78 -13.67
C LYS A 41 -1.09 -9.59 -14.63
N LEU A 42 -0.89 -10.87 -14.32
CA LEU A 42 -0.20 -11.84 -15.17
C LEU A 42 -1.17 -12.97 -15.49
N LYS A 43 -1.23 -13.38 -16.76
CA LYS A 43 -1.97 -14.55 -17.18
C LYS A 43 -1.01 -15.71 -17.39
N ILE A 44 -1.12 -16.77 -16.60
CA ILE A 44 -0.28 -17.97 -16.71
C ILE A 44 -1.22 -19.18 -16.80
N LYS A 45 -1.10 -19.97 -17.88
CA LYS A 45 -1.88 -21.21 -18.06
C LYS A 45 -3.39 -21.04 -17.78
N ASP A 46 -3.96 -19.99 -18.37
CA ASP A 46 -5.38 -19.59 -18.22
C ASP A 46 -5.85 -19.17 -16.82
N GLN A 47 -4.93 -18.97 -15.87
CA GLN A 47 -5.22 -18.35 -14.58
C GLN A 47 -4.69 -16.92 -14.53
N ASP A 48 -5.51 -16.02 -13.99
CA ASP A 48 -5.13 -14.64 -13.73
C ASP A 48 -4.50 -14.52 -12.34
N HIS A 49 -3.31 -13.96 -12.27
CA HIS A 49 -2.58 -13.71 -11.04
C HIS A 49 -2.34 -12.21 -10.86
N CYS A 50 -2.54 -11.70 -9.66
CA CYS A 50 -2.06 -10.40 -9.24
C CYS A 50 -0.68 -10.56 -8.62
N VAL A 51 0.35 -10.02 -9.26
CA VAL A 51 1.72 -10.05 -8.74
C VAL A 51 2.14 -8.66 -8.32
N ARG A 52 2.47 -8.51 -7.04
CA ARG A 52 2.99 -7.26 -6.47
C ARG A 52 4.51 -7.20 -6.66
N THR A 53 5.03 -6.02 -6.99
CA THR A 53 6.46 -5.73 -6.90
C THR A 53 6.92 -5.72 -5.45
N GLU A 54 8.23 -5.81 -5.22
CA GLU A 54 8.77 -5.89 -3.87
C GLU A 54 8.41 -4.69 -2.98
N VAL A 55 8.15 -4.95 -1.70
CA VAL A 55 7.87 -3.93 -0.68
C VAL A 55 9.09 -3.84 0.22
N HIS A 56 9.78 -2.71 0.18
CA HIS A 56 11.02 -2.49 0.93
C HIS A 56 10.98 -1.21 1.77
N GLY A 57 11.72 -1.23 2.88
CA GLY A 57 11.98 -0.06 3.73
C GLY A 57 10.72 0.70 4.12
N ALA A 58 10.65 1.97 3.73
CA ALA A 58 9.57 2.88 4.06
C ALA A 58 8.17 2.40 3.62
N ALA A 59 8.05 1.63 2.54
CA ALA A 59 6.75 1.11 2.11
C ALA A 59 6.20 0.06 3.10
N ALA A 60 7.08 -0.76 3.69
CA ALA A 60 6.67 -1.76 4.69
C ALA A 60 6.15 -1.07 5.96
N MET A 61 6.75 0.06 6.34
CA MET A 61 6.34 0.86 7.50
C MET A 61 4.92 1.40 7.36
N ALA A 62 4.45 1.69 6.14
CA ALA A 62 3.06 2.09 5.93
C ALA A 62 2.07 1.02 6.40
N PHE A 63 2.28 -0.24 6.00
CA PHE A 63 1.43 -1.36 6.40
C PHE A 63 1.46 -1.57 7.92
N LYS A 64 2.66 -1.53 8.51
CA LYS A 64 2.84 -1.62 9.96
C LYS A 64 2.11 -0.49 10.70
N ALA A 65 2.22 0.75 10.23
CA ALA A 65 1.60 1.93 10.85
C ALA A 65 0.08 1.85 10.89
N VAL A 66 -0.54 1.26 9.86
CA VAL A 66 -2.00 1.04 9.82
C VAL A 66 -2.45 -0.29 10.43
N GLY A 67 -1.52 -1.08 10.99
CA GLY A 67 -1.83 -2.37 11.60
C GLY A 67 -2.21 -3.47 10.59
N LEU A 68 -1.83 -3.33 9.32
CA LEU A 68 -2.11 -4.32 8.28
C LEU A 68 -0.88 -5.19 8.01
N ARG A 69 -1.13 -6.46 7.68
CA ARG A 69 -0.09 -7.34 7.13
C ARG A 69 0.17 -6.97 5.68
N ILE A 70 1.43 -7.05 5.26
CA ILE A 70 1.79 -6.91 3.84
C ILE A 70 1.11 -8.04 3.06
N PRO A 71 0.34 -7.73 2.00
CA PRO A 71 -0.29 -8.75 1.16
C PRO A 71 0.74 -9.68 0.52
N GLU A 72 0.35 -10.93 0.28
CA GLU A 72 1.15 -11.91 -0.45
C GLU A 72 1.62 -11.35 -1.79
N ARG A 73 2.81 -11.77 -2.21
CA ARG A 73 3.44 -11.25 -3.43
C ARG A 73 2.69 -11.71 -4.69
N VAL A 74 2.14 -12.90 -4.67
CA VAL A 74 1.34 -13.48 -5.74
C VAL A 74 -0.01 -13.83 -5.16
N GLN A 75 -1.08 -13.39 -5.81
CA GLN A 75 -2.45 -13.74 -5.45
C GLN A 75 -3.16 -14.24 -6.70
N GLU A 76 -3.87 -15.35 -6.60
CA GLU A 76 -4.79 -15.77 -7.66
C GLU A 76 -6.00 -14.84 -7.68
N ILE A 77 -6.31 -14.30 -8.85
CA ILE A 77 -7.50 -13.50 -9.06
C ILE A 77 -8.58 -14.44 -9.57
N GLN A 78 -9.56 -14.76 -8.72
CA GLN A 78 -10.84 -15.26 -9.21
C GLN A 78 -11.58 -14.06 -9.78
N ASP A 79 -11.72 -14.00 -11.10
CA ASP A 79 -12.46 -12.93 -11.76
C ASP A 79 -13.96 -13.02 -11.38
N ASN A 80 -14.35 -12.31 -10.33
CA ASN A 80 -15.75 -12.17 -9.92
C ASN A 80 -16.50 -11.11 -10.74
N SER A 81 -16.03 -10.76 -11.95
CA SER A 81 -16.68 -9.75 -12.80
C SER A 81 -17.93 -10.25 -13.53
N HIS A 82 -18.55 -11.36 -13.12
CA HIS A 82 -19.87 -11.79 -13.59
C HIS A 82 -20.81 -12.06 -12.41
N LYS A 83 -21.39 -10.99 -11.84
CA LYS A 83 -22.74 -11.05 -11.28
C LYS A 83 -23.44 -9.70 -11.39
#